data_AF-A0AA42T6A7-F1
#
_entry.id   AF-A0AA42T6A7-F1
#
_cell.length_a   1.000
_cell.length_b   1.000
_cell.length_c   1.000
_cell.angle_alpha   90.00
_cell.angle_beta   90.00
_cell.angle_gamma   90.00
#
_symmetry.space_group_name_H-M   'P 1'
#
loop_
_entity.id
_entity.type
_entity.pdbx_description
1 polymer ?
#
loop_
_entity_poly.entity_id
_entity_poly.type
_entity_poly.pdbx_seq_one_letter_code
_entity_poly.pdbx_strand_id
1 'polypeptide(L)'
;MTIQVMTKPAPCGLFHLEHMMTLRELRFGPLAEALLLLPARMSKPAAEVQLLATHLQEAPNGKQCQLPARPGKCGPARGIFQFERDGGVAGVVQHPQSRPHVLEVCRTLGVPATVQGIYDALPSTHDVLDCALARLLYWTDPAPLPEVGDVEGAWRYYLHNWRPGAFTRGTDRQRAELRKKWSLNYVRALEAAL
;
A
#
# COMPACT_ATOMS: atom_id res chain seq x y z
N MET A 1 58.65 -2.92 33.21
CA MET A 1 58.14 -3.52 31.97
C MET A 1 56.63 -3.64 32.14
N THR A 2 55.90 -2.59 31.73
CA THR A 2 54.48 -2.40 32.05
C THR A 2 53.66 -2.80 30.84
N ILE A 3 52.83 -3.83 30.98
CA ILE A 3 51.96 -4.35 29.91
C ILE A 3 50.74 -3.44 29.79
N GLN A 4 50.67 -2.65 28.73
CA GLN A 4 49.46 -1.94 28.31
C GLN A 4 48.46 -2.96 27.75
N VAL A 5 47.38 -3.20 28.48
CA VAL A 5 46.21 -3.93 27.97
C VAL A 5 45.42 -2.96 27.08
N MET A 6 45.56 -3.10 25.77
CA MET A 6 44.70 -2.42 24.80
C MET A 6 43.31 -3.05 24.81
N THR A 7 42.34 -2.39 25.45
CA THR A 7 40.93 -2.74 25.33
C THR A 7 40.42 -2.31 23.95
N LYS A 8 40.17 -3.30 23.08
CA LYS A 8 39.52 -3.13 21.78
C LYS A 8 38.09 -2.59 21.99
N PRO A 9 37.65 -1.50 21.32
CA PRO A 9 36.27 -1.06 21.46
C PRO A 9 35.32 -2.09 20.83
N ALA A 10 34.21 -2.36 21.52
CA ALA A 10 33.14 -3.23 21.03
C ALA A 10 32.53 -2.68 19.73
N PRO A 11 32.10 -3.55 18.79
CA PRO A 11 31.44 -3.09 17.58
C PRO A 11 30.13 -2.39 17.94
N CYS A 12 29.98 -1.15 17.51
CA CYS A 12 28.73 -0.39 17.55
C CYS A 12 27.72 -1.10 16.63
N GLY A 13 26.98 -2.04 17.20
CA GLY A 13 25.86 -2.70 16.54
C GLY A 13 24.70 -1.71 16.47
N LEU A 14 24.65 -0.91 15.41
CA LEU A 14 23.39 -0.35 14.94
C LEU A 14 22.53 -1.52 14.46
N PHE A 15 21.78 -2.12 15.37
CA PHE A 15 20.60 -2.89 15.01
C PHE A 15 19.66 -1.91 14.30
N HIS A 16 19.68 -1.92 12.97
CA HIS A 16 18.59 -1.38 12.18
C HIS A 16 17.39 -2.29 12.48
N LEU A 17 16.65 -1.97 13.55
CA LEU A 17 15.27 -2.41 13.66
C LEU A 17 14.61 -1.82 12.41
N GLU A 18 14.30 -2.66 11.42
CA GLU A 18 13.39 -2.26 10.34
C GLU A 18 12.12 -1.76 11.04
N HIS A 19 11.96 -0.44 11.15
CA HIS A 19 10.78 0.15 11.76
C HIS A 19 9.62 -0.10 10.82
N MET A 20 8.86 -1.16 11.10
CA MET A 20 7.67 -1.49 10.34
C MET A 20 6.59 -0.44 10.66
N MET A 21 6.18 0.32 9.65
CA MET A 21 5.17 1.36 9.79
C MET A 21 3.90 0.78 10.40
N THR A 22 3.46 1.35 11.52
CA THR A 22 2.19 1.01 12.15
C THR A 22 1.03 1.60 11.36
N LEU A 23 -0.19 1.06 11.55
CA LEU A 23 -1.40 1.65 10.92
C LEU A 23 -1.64 3.10 11.32
N ARG A 24 -1.27 3.46 12.55
CA ARG A 24 -1.38 4.83 13.04
C ARG A 24 -0.40 5.75 12.31
N GLU A 25 0.84 5.33 12.14
CA GLU A 25 1.84 6.09 11.37
C GLU A 25 1.44 6.20 9.90
N LEU A 26 0.96 5.11 9.27
CA LEU A 26 0.43 5.12 7.91
C LEU A 26 -0.72 6.12 7.76
N ARG A 27 -1.70 6.05 8.68
CA ARG A 27 -2.88 6.91 8.66
C ARG A 27 -2.53 8.39 8.79
N PHE A 28 -1.76 8.76 9.82
CA PHE A 28 -1.48 10.16 10.15
C PHE A 28 -0.28 10.75 9.40
N GLY A 29 0.52 9.92 8.72
CA GLY A 29 1.58 10.36 7.83
C GLY A 29 1.16 10.24 6.37
N PRO A 30 1.66 9.22 5.64
CA PRO A 30 1.58 9.21 4.19
C PRO A 30 0.16 9.10 3.60
N LEU A 31 -0.77 8.45 4.31
CA LEU A 31 -2.16 8.41 3.87
C LEU A 31 -2.81 9.80 3.97
N ALA A 32 -2.63 10.50 5.09
CA ALA A 32 -3.16 11.85 5.27
C ALA A 32 -2.57 12.82 4.24
N GLU A 33 -1.25 12.77 4.01
CA GLU A 33 -0.57 13.57 2.99
C GLU A 33 -1.11 13.27 1.58
N ALA A 34 -1.27 12.00 1.22
CA ALA A 34 -1.80 11.61 -0.08
C ALA A 34 -3.22 12.13 -0.30
N LEU A 35 -4.09 12.09 0.72
CA LEU A 35 -5.45 12.59 0.63
C LEU A 35 -5.50 14.13 0.49
N LEU A 36 -4.52 14.86 1.03
CA LEU A 36 -4.38 16.31 0.85
C LEU A 36 -3.96 16.67 -0.59
N LEU A 37 -3.24 15.80 -1.28
CA LEU A 37 -2.84 15.99 -2.69
C LEU A 37 -3.97 15.69 -3.69
N LEU A 38 -5.10 15.15 -3.23
CA LEU A 38 -6.24 14.76 -4.06
C LEU A 38 -7.42 15.71 -3.83
N PRO A 39 -8.40 15.78 -4.77
CA PRO A 39 -9.60 16.57 -4.55
C PRO A 39 -10.32 16.19 -3.26
N ALA A 40 -10.74 17.17 -2.47
CA ALA A 40 -11.34 16.95 -1.15
C ALA A 40 -12.49 15.93 -1.13
N ARG A 41 -13.30 15.85 -2.20
CA ARG A 41 -14.38 14.86 -2.36
C ARG A 41 -13.91 13.39 -2.35
N MET A 42 -12.62 13.15 -2.57
CA MET A 42 -12.02 11.83 -2.52
C MET A 42 -11.67 11.42 -1.09
N SER A 43 -11.55 12.38 -0.17
CA SER A 43 -11.28 12.15 1.24
C SER A 43 -12.58 11.97 2.02
N LYS A 44 -12.72 10.81 2.66
CA LYS A 44 -13.80 10.50 3.61
C LYS A 44 -13.35 9.35 4.52
N PRO A 45 -13.94 9.17 5.71
CA PRO A 45 -13.56 8.09 6.64
C PRO A 45 -13.58 6.68 5.98
N ALA A 46 -14.56 6.42 5.12
CA ALA A 46 -14.63 5.18 4.35
C ALA A 46 -13.39 4.94 3.44
N ALA A 47 -12.79 6.00 2.89
CA ALA A 47 -11.59 5.89 2.07
C ALA A 47 -10.36 5.52 2.92
N GLU A 48 -10.21 6.10 4.11
CA GLU A 48 -9.14 5.73 5.04
C GLU A 48 -9.25 4.25 5.42
N VAL A 49 -10.44 3.81 5.85
CA VAL A 49 -10.69 2.40 6.22
C VAL A 49 -10.37 1.46 5.07
N GLN A 50 -10.87 1.74 3.87
CA GLN A 50 -10.64 0.89 2.70
C GLN A 50 -9.14 0.79 2.37
N LEU A 51 -8.41 1.91 2.41
CA LEU A 51 -6.98 1.94 2.10
C LEU A 51 -6.15 1.20 3.16
N LEU A 52 -6.40 1.43 4.44
CA LEU A 52 -5.72 0.72 5.53
C LEU A 52 -5.98 -0.80 5.46
N ALA A 53 -7.23 -1.21 5.21
CA ALA A 53 -7.56 -2.63 5.04
C ALA A 53 -6.85 -3.25 3.84
N THR A 54 -6.75 -2.52 2.72
CA THR A 54 -6.05 -2.96 1.52
C THR A 54 -4.55 -3.10 1.77
N HIS A 55 -3.93 -2.14 2.44
CA HIS A 55 -2.52 -2.23 2.85
C HIS A 55 -2.25 -3.51 3.67
N LEU A 56 -3.07 -3.79 4.69
CA LEU A 56 -2.95 -5.02 5.48
C LEU A 56 -3.20 -6.29 4.67
N GLN A 57 -4.05 -6.21 3.64
CA GLN A 57 -4.35 -7.33 2.77
C GLN A 57 -3.15 -7.67 1.87
N GLU A 58 -2.47 -6.65 1.36
CA GLU A 58 -1.38 -6.78 0.38
C GLU A 58 0.01 -6.91 1.02
N ALA A 59 0.34 -6.02 1.95
CA ALA A 59 1.66 -5.93 2.57
C ALA A 59 1.55 -5.69 4.09
N PRO A 60 1.00 -6.65 4.87
CA PRO A 60 0.83 -6.49 6.33
C PRO A 60 2.15 -6.31 7.11
N ASN A 61 3.28 -6.53 6.45
CA ASN A 61 4.63 -6.34 6.97
C ASN A 61 5.35 -5.10 6.41
N GLY A 62 4.62 -4.23 5.69
CA GLY A 62 5.17 -3.01 5.09
C GLY A 62 6.21 -3.24 4.00
N LYS A 63 6.33 -4.47 3.45
CA LYS A 63 7.37 -4.74 2.44
C LYS A 63 7.02 -4.04 1.13
N GLN A 64 7.96 -3.22 0.68
CA GLN A 64 7.91 -2.42 -0.56
C GLN A 64 8.07 -3.24 -1.85
N CYS A 65 8.42 -4.52 -1.72
CA CYS A 65 8.48 -5.43 -2.85
C CYS A 65 7.78 -6.73 -2.47
N GLN A 66 7.13 -7.34 -3.46
CA GLN A 66 6.50 -8.64 -3.25
C GLN A 66 7.56 -9.66 -2.83
N LEU A 67 7.41 -10.18 -1.60
CA LEU A 67 8.27 -11.25 -1.11
C LEU A 67 8.19 -12.44 -2.08
N PRO A 68 9.32 -13.09 -2.33
CA PRO A 68 9.52 -13.67 -3.63
C PRO A 68 8.94 -15.08 -3.75
N ALA A 69 8.60 -15.49 -4.98
CA ALA A 69 8.30 -16.90 -5.29
C ALA A 69 9.55 -17.81 -5.17
N ARG A 70 10.76 -17.23 -5.14
CA ARG A 70 12.07 -17.90 -4.98
C ARG A 70 13.04 -17.02 -4.17
N PRO A 71 13.95 -17.57 -3.35
CA PRO A 71 14.89 -16.76 -2.58
C PRO A 71 15.67 -15.74 -3.42
N GLY A 72 15.74 -14.48 -2.96
CA GLY A 72 16.61 -13.45 -3.54
C GLY A 72 16.04 -12.62 -4.71
N LYS A 73 14.80 -12.82 -5.17
CA LYS A 73 14.21 -12.03 -6.27
C LYS A 73 12.78 -11.59 -6.01
N CYS A 74 12.56 -10.31 -5.71
CA CYS A 74 11.21 -9.73 -5.54
C CYS A 74 10.29 -10.07 -6.73
N GLY A 75 9.00 -10.33 -6.46
CA GLY A 75 7.96 -10.46 -7.49
C GLY A 75 7.70 -9.14 -8.24
N PRO A 76 6.77 -9.08 -9.20
CA PRO A 76 6.51 -7.88 -10.00
C PRO A 76 5.76 -6.76 -9.25
N ALA A 77 5.15 -7.05 -8.09
CA ALA A 77 4.45 -6.02 -7.33
C ALA A 77 5.42 -5.17 -6.49
N ARG A 78 5.13 -3.87 -6.40
CA ARG A 78 5.92 -2.84 -5.71
C ARG A 78 5.03 -2.02 -4.78
N GLY A 79 5.63 -1.42 -3.77
CA GLY A 79 4.92 -0.54 -2.87
C GLY A 79 4.15 -1.25 -1.75
N ILE A 80 3.66 -0.48 -0.78
CA ILE A 80 2.87 -1.00 0.35
C ILE A 80 1.44 -1.42 -0.02
N PHE A 81 1.04 -1.19 -1.28
CA PHE A 81 -0.20 -1.68 -1.89
C PHE A 81 0.02 -2.73 -2.99
N GLN A 82 1.28 -3.15 -3.21
CA GLN A 82 1.66 -4.23 -4.13
C GLN A 82 1.17 -4.00 -5.58
N PHE A 83 1.37 -2.80 -6.11
CA PHE A 83 1.04 -2.44 -7.48
C PHE A 83 1.95 -3.14 -8.50
N GLU A 84 1.34 -3.71 -9.55
CA GLU A 84 2.07 -4.14 -10.75
C GLU A 84 2.11 -3.03 -11.81
N ARG A 85 3.23 -2.96 -12.56
CA ARG A 85 3.49 -1.95 -13.60
C ARG A 85 2.38 -1.87 -14.65
N ASP A 86 2.07 -2.99 -15.29
CA ASP A 86 1.08 -3.06 -16.39
C ASP A 86 -0.35 -3.27 -15.87
N GLY A 87 -0.51 -3.40 -14.55
CA GLY A 87 -1.79 -3.51 -13.87
C GLY A 87 -2.23 -2.14 -13.31
N GLY A 88 -2.27 -2.02 -11.99
CA GLY A 88 -2.81 -0.84 -11.32
C GLY A 88 -2.09 0.46 -11.65
N VAL A 89 -0.76 0.45 -11.89
CA VAL A 89 -0.03 1.69 -12.28
C VAL A 89 -0.51 2.17 -13.64
N ALA A 90 -0.46 1.30 -14.66
CA ALA A 90 -0.96 1.61 -15.99
C ALA A 90 -2.44 2.03 -15.96
N GLY A 91 -3.27 1.32 -15.19
CA GLY A 91 -4.69 1.65 -15.01
C GLY A 91 -4.92 3.07 -14.51
N VAL A 92 -4.24 3.49 -13.44
CA VAL A 92 -4.37 4.84 -12.88
C VAL A 92 -3.87 5.91 -13.87
N VAL A 93 -2.76 5.66 -14.56
CA VAL A 93 -2.15 6.62 -15.51
C VAL A 93 -3.00 6.80 -16.78
N GLN A 94 -3.66 5.74 -17.24
CA GLN A 94 -4.40 5.74 -18.50
C GLN A 94 -5.88 6.10 -18.33
N HIS A 95 -6.46 5.87 -17.14
CA HIS A 95 -7.88 6.10 -16.95
C HIS A 95 -8.24 7.60 -16.89
N PRO A 96 -9.23 8.09 -17.67
CA PRO A 96 -9.52 9.53 -17.78
C PRO A 96 -9.86 10.22 -16.45
N GLN A 97 -10.52 9.53 -15.53
CA GLN A 97 -10.93 10.12 -14.25
C GLN A 97 -9.80 10.24 -13.22
N SER A 98 -8.74 9.44 -13.33
CA SER A 98 -7.60 9.47 -12.41
C SER A 98 -6.38 10.18 -13.00
N ARG A 99 -6.25 10.18 -14.33
CA ARG A 99 -5.07 10.70 -15.04
C ARG A 99 -4.72 12.14 -14.63
N PRO A 100 -5.64 13.13 -14.64
CA PRO A 100 -5.28 14.50 -14.23
C PRO A 100 -4.73 14.57 -12.80
N HIS A 101 -5.26 13.74 -11.91
CA HIS A 101 -4.88 13.72 -10.50
C HIS A 101 -3.52 13.04 -10.28
N VAL A 102 -3.24 11.91 -10.93
CA VAL A 102 -1.92 11.28 -10.79
C VAL A 102 -0.81 12.14 -11.39
N LEU A 103 -1.08 12.87 -12.48
CA LEU A 103 -0.12 13.83 -13.04
C LEU A 103 0.24 14.92 -12.03
N GLU A 104 -0.75 15.46 -11.32
CA GLU A 104 -0.56 16.50 -10.32
C GLU A 104 0.16 15.99 -9.06
N VAL A 105 -0.18 14.77 -8.60
CA VAL A 105 0.54 14.09 -7.52
C VAL A 105 2.00 13.90 -7.90
N CYS A 106 2.27 13.35 -9.09
CA CYS A 106 3.65 13.15 -9.58
C CYS A 106 4.42 14.47 -9.69
N ARG A 107 3.79 15.54 -10.20
CA ARG A 107 4.39 16.87 -10.26
C ARG A 107 4.77 17.38 -8.87
N THR A 108 3.87 17.24 -7.90
CA THR A 108 4.10 17.68 -6.51
C THR A 108 5.21 16.87 -5.83
N LEU A 109 5.28 15.56 -6.10
CA LEU A 109 6.27 14.66 -5.52
C LEU A 109 7.59 14.59 -6.30
N GLY A 110 7.73 15.31 -7.41
CA GLY A 110 8.92 15.26 -8.26
C GLY A 110 9.14 13.91 -8.97
N VAL A 111 8.08 13.13 -9.17
CA VAL A 111 8.13 11.80 -9.79
C VAL A 111 7.86 11.92 -11.30
N PRO A 112 8.62 11.23 -12.17
CA PRO A 112 8.29 11.19 -13.59
C PRO A 112 6.92 10.55 -13.81
N ALA A 113 5.98 11.32 -14.36
CA ALA A 113 4.58 10.92 -14.54
C ALA A 113 4.36 9.95 -15.71
N THR A 114 5.19 8.92 -15.81
CA THR A 114 5.08 7.81 -16.76
C THR A 114 4.80 6.52 -16.00
N VAL A 115 4.26 5.50 -16.67
CA VAL A 115 4.00 4.19 -16.04
C VAL A 115 5.28 3.63 -15.40
N GLN A 116 6.41 3.71 -16.11
CA GLN A 116 7.69 3.24 -15.60
C GLN A 116 8.21 4.11 -14.44
N GLY A 117 8.18 5.44 -14.59
CA GLY A 117 8.67 6.36 -13.57
C GLY A 117 7.91 6.27 -12.25
N ILE A 118 6.59 6.10 -12.30
CA ILE A 118 5.77 5.87 -11.12
C ILE A 118 6.07 4.50 -10.50
N TYR A 119 6.12 3.44 -11.32
CA TYR A 119 6.39 2.09 -10.83
C TYR A 119 7.77 1.98 -10.15
N ASP A 120 8.79 2.65 -10.69
CA ASP A 120 10.13 2.69 -10.11
C ASP A 120 10.19 3.54 -8.83
N ALA A 121 9.29 4.50 -8.67
CA ALA A 121 9.21 5.37 -7.49
C ALA A 121 8.38 4.80 -6.34
N LEU A 122 7.58 3.74 -6.56
CA LEU A 122 6.76 3.12 -5.51
C LEU A 122 7.59 2.63 -4.30
N PRO A 123 8.76 1.98 -4.46
CA PRO A 123 9.61 1.57 -3.32
C PRO A 123 10.33 2.73 -2.62
N SER A 124 9.71 3.90 -2.49
CA SER A 124 10.27 5.09 -1.85
C SER A 124 10.08 5.09 -0.34
N THR A 125 10.77 6.01 0.34
CA THR A 125 10.76 6.14 1.80
C THR A 125 9.50 6.80 2.36
N HIS A 126 8.63 7.36 1.51
CA HIS A 126 7.54 8.22 1.98
C HIS A 126 6.14 7.65 1.77
N ASP A 127 5.91 6.60 0.99
CA ASP A 127 4.59 5.95 0.81
C ASP A 127 3.40 6.85 0.39
N VAL A 128 3.60 8.17 0.20
CA VAL A 128 2.57 9.12 -0.23
C VAL A 128 2.09 8.78 -1.64
N LEU A 129 3.04 8.46 -2.54
CA LEU A 129 2.73 8.06 -3.91
C LEU A 129 1.87 6.80 -3.93
N ASP A 130 2.22 5.80 -3.12
CA ASP A 130 1.52 4.55 -2.94
C ASP A 130 0.07 4.75 -2.50
N CYS A 131 -0.13 5.55 -1.45
CA CYS A 131 -1.45 5.88 -0.92
C CYS A 131 -2.29 6.65 -1.96
N ALA A 132 -1.70 7.60 -2.68
CA ALA A 132 -2.39 8.35 -3.72
C ALA A 132 -2.80 7.45 -4.89
N LEU A 133 -1.92 6.56 -5.35
CA LEU A 133 -2.22 5.60 -6.40
C LEU A 133 -3.35 4.65 -5.98
N ALA A 134 -3.29 4.11 -4.76
CA ALA A 134 -4.35 3.25 -4.23
C ALA A 134 -5.70 3.96 -4.16
N ARG A 135 -5.71 5.22 -3.71
CA ARG A 135 -6.94 6.01 -3.67
C ARG A 135 -7.49 6.28 -5.06
N LEU A 136 -6.63 6.60 -6.02
CA LEU A 136 -7.01 6.84 -7.40
C LEU A 136 -7.50 5.58 -8.09
N LEU A 137 -6.90 4.41 -7.84
CA LEU A 137 -7.41 3.14 -8.37
C LEU A 137 -8.86 2.92 -7.93
N TYR A 138 -9.14 3.06 -6.63
CA TYR A 138 -10.51 2.98 -6.10
C TYR A 138 -11.44 4.09 -6.60
N TRP A 139 -10.91 5.26 -6.97
CA TRP A 139 -11.70 6.34 -7.57
C TRP A 139 -12.18 6.01 -8.99
N THR A 140 -11.48 5.12 -9.69
CA THR A 140 -11.88 4.71 -11.05
C THR A 140 -12.94 3.63 -11.09
N ASP A 141 -13.29 3.02 -9.95
CA ASP A 141 -14.39 2.07 -9.89
C ASP A 141 -15.73 2.80 -10.13
N PRO A 142 -16.60 2.30 -11.03
CA PRO A 142 -17.90 2.90 -11.27
C PRO A 142 -18.88 2.72 -10.10
N ALA A 143 -18.68 1.73 -9.22
CA ALA A 143 -19.48 1.57 -8.02
C ALA A 143 -19.08 2.61 -6.95
N PRO A 144 -20.02 3.08 -6.13
CA PRO A 144 -19.68 3.97 -5.03
C PRO A 144 -18.81 3.26 -3.99
N LEU A 145 -17.88 4.01 -3.41
CA LEU A 145 -17.07 3.50 -2.28
C LEU A 145 -18.00 3.08 -1.13
N PRO A 146 -17.90 1.83 -0.63
CA PRO A 146 -18.73 1.32 0.46
C PRO A 146 -18.64 2.18 1.72
N GLU A 147 -19.73 2.27 2.48
CA GLU A 147 -19.78 3.02 3.74
C GLU A 147 -18.98 2.32 4.84
N VAL A 148 -18.59 3.09 5.88
CA VAL A 148 -17.91 2.52 7.05
C VAL A 148 -18.83 1.49 7.71
N GLY A 149 -18.30 0.30 7.98
CA GLY A 149 -19.05 -0.82 8.56
C GLY A 149 -19.62 -1.80 7.54
N ASP A 150 -19.68 -1.46 6.24
CA ASP A 150 -20.05 -2.40 5.18
C ASP A 150 -18.87 -3.30 4.81
N VAL A 151 -18.60 -4.29 5.65
CA VAL A 151 -17.47 -5.23 5.49
C VAL A 151 -17.56 -6.01 4.18
N GLU A 152 -18.75 -6.45 3.79
CA GLU A 152 -18.96 -7.24 2.57
C GLU A 152 -18.86 -6.38 1.31
N GLY A 153 -19.42 -5.17 1.33
CA GLY A 153 -19.23 -4.20 0.25
C GLY A 153 -17.76 -3.87 0.06
N ALA A 154 -17.04 -3.54 1.14
CA ALA A 154 -15.61 -3.26 1.13
C ALA A 154 -14.77 -4.42 0.57
N TRP A 155 -15.12 -5.66 0.93
CA TRP A 155 -14.51 -6.88 0.42
C TRP A 155 -14.69 -7.03 -1.09
N ARG A 156 -15.93 -6.91 -1.57
CA ARG A 156 -16.26 -6.99 -3.00
C ARG A 156 -15.56 -5.89 -3.79
N TYR A 157 -15.49 -4.69 -3.22
CA TYR A 157 -14.80 -3.55 -3.81
C TYR A 157 -13.30 -3.81 -3.96
N TYR A 158 -12.65 -4.34 -2.92
CA TYR A 158 -11.25 -4.79 -3.00
C TYR A 158 -11.05 -5.86 -4.07
N LEU A 159 -11.88 -6.90 -4.11
CA LEU A 159 -11.77 -7.97 -5.11
C LEU A 159 -11.89 -7.45 -6.54
N HIS A 160 -12.80 -6.52 -6.79
CA HIS A 160 -13.03 -5.93 -8.11
C HIS A 160 -11.81 -5.15 -8.62
N ASN A 161 -11.16 -4.42 -7.73
CA ASN A 161 -10.04 -3.53 -8.04
C ASN A 161 -8.68 -4.24 -8.04
N TRP A 162 -8.37 -5.05 -7.01
CA TRP A 162 -7.07 -5.73 -6.85
C TRP A 162 -6.99 -7.09 -7.52
N ARG A 163 -8.14 -7.75 -7.77
CA ARG A 163 -8.25 -9.02 -8.52
C ARG A 163 -7.22 -10.08 -8.10
N PRO A 164 -7.07 -10.38 -6.79
CA PRO A 164 -6.02 -11.25 -6.29
C PRO A 164 -6.10 -12.64 -6.93
N GLY A 165 -4.95 -13.18 -7.34
CA GLY A 165 -4.88 -14.50 -7.99
C GLY A 165 -5.45 -15.64 -7.15
N ALA A 166 -5.36 -15.55 -5.82
CA ALA A 166 -5.94 -16.52 -4.90
C ALA A 166 -7.49 -16.55 -4.97
N PHE A 167 -8.14 -15.44 -5.33
CA PHE A 167 -9.58 -15.41 -5.52
C PHE A 167 -9.99 -16.03 -6.87
N THR A 168 -9.32 -15.60 -7.94
CA THR A 168 -9.69 -15.97 -9.33
C THR A 168 -9.22 -17.36 -9.75
N ARG A 169 -8.07 -17.82 -9.25
CA ARG A 169 -7.42 -19.09 -9.66
C ARG A 169 -7.17 -20.05 -8.49
N GLY A 170 -7.50 -19.65 -7.26
CA GLY A 170 -7.24 -20.46 -6.07
C GLY A 170 -8.25 -21.57 -5.82
N THR A 171 -7.97 -22.41 -4.83
CA THR A 171 -8.91 -23.41 -4.28
C THR A 171 -9.94 -22.76 -3.37
N ASP A 172 -11.00 -23.50 -3.01
CA ASP A 172 -12.00 -23.02 -2.03
C ASP A 172 -11.37 -22.63 -0.70
N ARG A 173 -10.38 -23.42 -0.24
CA ARG A 173 -9.62 -23.12 0.97
C ARG A 173 -8.88 -21.79 0.83
N GLN A 174 -8.20 -21.56 -0.29
CA GLN A 174 -7.48 -20.30 -0.52
C GLN A 174 -8.42 -19.09 -0.55
N ARG A 175 -9.59 -19.23 -1.18
CA ARG A 175 -10.64 -18.19 -1.16
C ARG A 175 -11.15 -17.92 0.26
N ALA A 176 -11.41 -18.97 1.03
CA ALA A 176 -11.89 -18.85 2.41
C ALA A 176 -10.86 -18.16 3.31
N GLU A 177 -9.58 -18.53 3.21
CA GLU A 177 -8.50 -17.87 3.98
C GLU A 177 -8.32 -16.41 3.57
N LEU A 178 -8.40 -16.11 2.27
CA LEU A 178 -8.31 -14.73 1.77
C LEU A 178 -9.44 -13.86 2.32
N ARG A 179 -10.68 -14.37 2.33
CA ARG A 179 -11.86 -13.70 2.91
C ARG A 179 -11.71 -13.54 4.42
N LYS A 180 -11.27 -14.60 5.13
CA LYS A 180 -11.04 -14.55 6.58
C LYS A 180 -10.00 -13.50 6.96
N LYS A 181 -8.89 -13.44 6.21
CA LYS A 181 -7.86 -12.40 6.35
C LYS A 181 -8.46 -10.99 6.19
N TRP A 182 -9.29 -10.79 5.16
CA TRP A 182 -9.95 -9.50 4.93
C TRP A 182 -10.80 -9.06 6.12
N SER A 183 -11.64 -9.95 6.70
CA SER A 183 -12.43 -9.61 7.89
C SER A 183 -11.57 -9.07 9.04
N LEU A 184 -10.47 -9.74 9.35
CA LEU A 184 -9.58 -9.34 10.43
C LEU A 184 -8.89 -8.00 10.12
N ASN A 185 -8.45 -7.82 8.88
CA ASN A 185 -7.81 -6.60 8.43
C ASN A 185 -8.76 -5.40 8.44
N TYR A 186 -10.02 -5.60 8.05
CA TYR A 186 -11.03 -4.55 8.07
C TYR A 186 -11.32 -4.06 9.49
N VAL A 187 -11.43 -4.97 10.47
CA VAL A 187 -11.60 -4.59 11.88
C VAL A 187 -10.43 -3.75 12.38
N ARG A 188 -9.18 -4.18 12.10
CA ARG A 188 -7.97 -3.43 12.48
C ARG A 188 -7.90 -2.06 11.80
N ALA A 189 -8.37 -1.96 10.56
CA ALA A 189 -8.46 -0.69 9.83
C ALA A 189 -9.50 0.25 10.46
N LEU A 190 -10.66 -0.27 10.89
CA LEU A 190 -11.65 0.53 11.63
C LEU A 190 -11.10 1.05 12.95
N GLU A 191 -10.47 0.19 13.74
CA GLU A 191 -9.87 0.57 15.03
C GLU A 191 -8.80 1.66 14.89
N ALA A 192 -8.07 1.66 13.78
CA ALA A 192 -7.08 2.69 13.48
C ALA A 192 -7.71 3.99 12.94
N ALA A 193 -8.90 3.92 12.34
CA ALA A 193 -9.60 5.02 11.67
C ALA A 193 -10.60 5.77 12.57
N LEU A 194 -11.07 5.14 13.65
CA LEU A 194 -11.93 5.74 14.68
C LEU A 194 -11.09 6.33 15.82
#